data_AF-A0AA96MJ58-F1
#
_entry.id   AF-A0AA96MJ58-F1
#
_cell.length_a   1.000
_cell.length_b   1.000
_cell.length_c   1.000
_cell.angle_alpha   90.00
_cell.angle_beta   90.00
_cell.angle_gamma   90.00
#
_symmetry.space_group_name_H-M   'P 1'
#
loop_
_entity.id
_entity.type
_entity.pdbx_description
1 polymer ?
#
loop_
_entity_poly.entity_id
_entity_poly.type
_entity_poly.pdbx_seq_one_letter_code
_entity_poly.pdbx_strand_id
1 'polypeptide(L)'
;MNNKSMLRAFLYILAAIAIHLILIYFLGIRIEGGRGAELILLLCETYALPLTMCLINGLLFISVKRMGDEITWFLFTVIPGSLLLFLFVEMQTAGGGGEDEGIISWEIPRYAVEIIYLLSAAIIIIQLIMSLYYLVNVRVWKKN
;
A
#
# COMPACT_ATOMS: atom_id res chain seq x y z
N MET A 1 26.68 9.37 -0.42
CA MET A 1 25.35 9.53 -1.08
C MET A 1 25.07 11.02 -1.19
N ASN A 2 24.53 11.55 -2.29
CA ASN A 2 24.36 13.01 -2.46
C ASN A 2 23.08 13.46 -1.71
N ASN A 3 23.17 14.47 -0.83
CA ASN A 3 22.05 14.91 0.02
C ASN A 3 20.77 15.23 -0.78
N LYS A 4 20.92 15.73 -2.01
CA LYS A 4 19.80 16.04 -2.91
C LYS A 4 18.99 14.80 -3.32
N SER A 5 19.65 13.67 -3.58
CA SER A 5 18.96 12.43 -4.00
C SER A 5 18.21 11.78 -2.84
N MET A 6 18.77 11.86 -1.63
CA MET A 6 18.13 11.34 -0.42
C MET A 6 16.88 12.15 -0.06
N LEU A 7 16.97 13.48 -0.11
CA LEU A 7 15.82 14.36 0.11
C LEU A 7 14.71 14.10 -0.91
N ARG A 8 15.06 13.95 -2.20
CA ARG A 8 14.08 13.71 -3.26
C ARG A 8 13.29 12.42 -3.04
N ALA A 9 13.95 11.31 -2.71
CA ALA A 9 13.25 10.06 -2.45
C ALA A 9 12.42 10.10 -1.17
N PHE A 10 12.91 10.78 -0.13
CA PHE A 10 12.11 11.03 1.07
C PHE A 10 10.82 11.78 0.74
N LEU A 11 10.89 12.79 -0.14
CA LEU A 11 9.71 13.52 -0.62
C LEU A 11 8.75 12.62 -1.43
N TYR A 12 9.26 11.69 -2.24
CA TYR A 12 8.41 10.73 -2.97
C TYR A 12 7.70 9.76 -2.02
N ILE A 13 8.39 9.24 -1.02
CA ILE A 13 7.78 8.37 0.01
C ILE A 13 6.73 9.16 0.78
N LEU A 14 7.04 10.39 1.20
CA LEU A 14 6.11 11.26 1.90
C LEU A 14 4.88 11.59 1.05
N ALA A 15 5.07 11.85 -0.25
CA ALA A 15 3.98 12.08 -1.19
C ALA A 15 3.09 10.84 -1.35
N ALA A 16 3.68 9.65 -1.47
CA ALA A 16 2.91 8.40 -1.53
C ALA A 16 2.09 8.19 -0.25
N ILE A 17 2.69 8.37 0.93
CA ILE A 17 1.98 8.28 2.22
C ILE A 17 0.86 9.32 2.28
N ALA A 18 1.14 10.57 1.92
CA ALA A 18 0.16 11.65 1.92
C ALA A 18 -1.03 11.34 1.00
N ILE A 19 -0.80 10.79 -0.20
CA ILE A 19 -1.87 10.37 -1.10
C ILE A 19 -2.75 9.30 -0.47
N HIS A 20 -2.18 8.27 0.14
CA HIS A 20 -2.97 7.22 0.79
C HIS A 20 -3.74 7.76 2.00
N LEU A 21 -3.16 8.67 2.79
CA LEU A 21 -3.86 9.31 3.90
C LEU A 21 -5.02 10.20 3.41
N ILE A 22 -4.80 10.96 2.34
CA ILE A 22 -5.83 11.77 1.68
C ILE A 22 -6.95 10.85 1.17
N LEU A 23 -6.62 9.72 0.54
CA LEU A 23 -7.60 8.74 0.09
C LEU A 23 -8.39 8.16 1.26
N ILE A 24 -7.73 7.71 2.33
CA ILE A 24 -8.39 7.21 3.55
C ILE A 24 -9.40 8.25 4.08
N TYR A 25 -9.00 9.51 4.15
CA TYR A 25 -9.86 10.61 4.60
C TYR A 25 -11.05 10.84 3.66
N PHE A 26 -10.81 11.03 2.35
CA PHE A 26 -11.87 11.31 1.38
C PHE A 26 -12.83 10.15 1.18
N LEU A 27 -12.32 8.92 1.27
CA LEU A 27 -13.12 7.71 1.20
C LEU A 27 -13.89 7.44 2.49
N GLY A 28 -13.68 8.24 3.54
CA GLY A 28 -14.40 8.14 4.79
C GLY A 28 -14.20 6.81 5.49
N ILE A 29 -13.03 6.17 5.32
CA ILE A 29 -12.73 4.88 5.97
C ILE A 29 -12.72 5.12 7.48
N ARG A 30 -13.79 4.70 8.15
CA ARG A 30 -13.97 4.91 9.60
C ARG A 30 -13.25 3.82 10.37
N ILE A 31 -12.26 4.23 11.15
CA ILE A 31 -11.49 3.37 12.06
C ILE A 31 -12.10 3.38 13.48
N GLU A 32 -13.04 4.29 13.75
CA GLU A 32 -13.71 4.43 15.06
C GLU A 32 -15.05 3.69 15.09
N GLY A 33 -15.30 2.94 16.17
CA GLY A 33 -16.51 2.14 16.41
C GLY A 33 -16.23 0.65 16.60
N GLY A 34 -17.28 -0.14 16.94
CA GLY A 34 -17.14 -1.57 17.27
C GLY A 34 -16.52 -2.44 16.17
N ARG A 35 -16.56 -1.99 14.91
CA ARG A 35 -15.96 -2.65 13.73
C ARG A 35 -14.58 -2.13 13.33
N GLY A 36 -14.11 -1.05 13.97
CA GLY A 36 -12.81 -0.45 13.67
C GLY A 36 -11.66 -1.40 13.96
N ALA A 37 -11.76 -2.20 15.02
CA ALA A 37 -10.71 -3.13 15.42
C ALA A 37 -10.45 -4.24 14.39
N GLU A 38 -11.50 -4.87 13.84
CA GLU A 38 -11.38 -5.89 12.80
C GLU A 38 -10.83 -5.30 11.50
N LEU A 39 -11.29 -4.10 11.12
CA LEU A 39 -10.80 -3.39 9.94
C LEU A 39 -9.31 -3.05 10.10
N ILE A 40 -8.88 -2.59 11.28
CA ILE A 40 -7.46 -2.32 11.60
C ILE A 40 -6.64 -3.59 11.49
N LEU A 41 -7.14 -4.70 12.03
CA LEU A 41 -6.41 -5.98 12.02
C LEU A 41 -6.21 -6.45 10.57
N LEU A 42 -7.26 -6.39 9.75
CA LEU A 42 -7.19 -6.71 8.33
C LEU A 42 -6.28 -5.75 7.56
N LEU A 43 -6.32 -4.45 7.86
CA LEU A 43 -5.40 -3.46 7.28
C LEU A 43 -3.94 -3.77 7.67
N CYS A 44 -3.69 -4.13 8.92
CA CYS A 44 -2.36 -4.53 9.38
C CYS A 44 -1.88 -5.78 8.64
N GLU A 45 -2.70 -6.82 8.52
CA GLU A 45 -2.32 -8.06 7.83
C GLU A 45 -2.07 -7.85 6.34
N THR A 46 -2.91 -7.07 5.67
CA THR A 46 -2.91 -6.97 4.20
C THR A 46 -2.16 -5.76 3.68
N TYR A 47 -1.86 -4.76 4.52
CA TYR A 47 -1.21 -3.51 4.14
C TYR A 47 0.20 -3.32 4.71
N ALA A 48 0.50 -3.84 5.90
CA ALA A 48 1.80 -3.60 6.53
C ALA A 48 2.96 -4.20 5.72
N LEU A 49 2.79 -5.41 5.19
CA LEU A 49 3.83 -6.09 4.43
C LEU A 49 4.07 -5.44 3.04
N PRO A 50 3.04 -5.14 2.22
CA PRO A 50 3.20 -4.32 1.03
C PRO A 50 3.86 -2.95 1.28
N LEU A 51 3.49 -2.28 2.36
CA LEU A 51 4.05 -0.98 2.73
C LEU A 51 5.55 -1.10 3.08
N THR A 52 5.93 -2.13 3.83
CA THR A 52 7.33 -2.41 4.17
C THR A 52 8.16 -2.70 2.92
N MET A 53 7.63 -3.48 1.99
CA MET A 53 8.26 -3.73 0.68
C MET A 53 8.42 -2.44 -0.13
N CYS A 54 7.42 -1.56 -0.13
CA CYS A 54 7.52 -0.26 -0.78
C CYS A 54 8.65 0.59 -0.19
N LEU A 55 8.81 0.59 1.13
CA LEU A 55 9.90 1.31 1.80
C LEU A 55 11.27 0.74 1.40
N ILE A 56 11.43 -0.59 1.40
CA ILE A 56 12.67 -1.24 0.95
C ILE A 56 12.97 -0.88 -0.51
N ASN A 57 11.97 -0.92 -1.38
CA ASN A 57 12.12 -0.52 -2.77
C ASN A 57 12.47 0.95 -2.95
N GLY A 58 11.90 1.84 -2.13
CA GLY A 58 12.26 3.25 -2.11
C GLY A 58 13.73 3.47 -1.72
N LEU A 59 14.24 2.71 -0.74
CA LEU A 59 15.65 2.76 -0.34
C LEU A 59 16.59 2.21 -1.42
N LEU A 60 16.22 1.11 -2.07
CA LEU A 60 16.98 0.54 -3.19
C LEU A 60 17.00 1.51 -4.38
N PHE A 61 15.88 2.15 -4.67
CA PHE A 61 15.76 3.18 -5.70
C PHE A 61 16.75 4.35 -5.50
N ILE A 62 16.89 4.87 -4.26
CA ILE A 62 17.88 5.92 -3.93
C ILE A 62 19.30 5.51 -4.34
N SER A 63 19.59 4.22 -4.22
CA SER A 63 20.91 3.66 -4.49
C SER A 63 21.22 3.56 -5.99
N VAL A 64 20.20 3.46 -6.85
CA VAL A 64 20.34 3.28 -8.32
C VAL A 64 20.46 4.61 -9.08
N LYS A 65 20.06 5.75 -8.49
CA LYS A 65 20.18 7.13 -9.06
C LYS A 65 19.63 7.32 -10.49
N ARG A 66 18.70 6.50 -10.95
CA ARG A 66 18.15 6.57 -12.31
C ARG A 66 16.77 7.24 -12.30
N MET A 67 16.66 8.42 -12.90
CA MET A 67 15.42 9.23 -12.86
C MET A 67 14.19 8.54 -13.48
N GLY A 68 14.37 7.65 -14.47
CA GLY A 68 13.26 6.91 -15.08
C GLY A 68 12.58 5.90 -14.15
N ASP A 69 13.27 5.49 -13.08
CA ASP A 69 12.77 4.49 -12.14
C ASP A 69 11.85 5.12 -11.07
N GLU A 70 11.82 6.45 -10.96
CA GLU A 70 10.99 7.21 -10.01
C GLU A 70 9.50 7.09 -10.31
N ILE A 71 9.13 7.30 -11.58
CA ILE A 71 7.74 7.20 -12.03
C ILE A 71 7.26 5.76 -11.93
N THR A 72 8.10 4.80 -12.34
CA THR A 72 7.84 3.37 -12.22
C THR A 72 7.57 2.99 -10.77
N TRP A 73 8.46 3.36 -9.84
CA TRP A 73 8.26 3.10 -8.41
C TRP A 73 6.97 3.74 -7.89
N PHE A 74 6.69 4.98 -8.26
CA PHE A 74 5.48 5.68 -7.83
C PHE A 74 4.22 4.98 -8.33
N LEU A 75 4.17 4.60 -9.62
CA LEU A 75 3.02 3.90 -10.22
C LEU A 75 2.77 2.56 -9.55
N PHE A 76 3.81 1.74 -9.36
CA PHE A 76 3.69 0.40 -8.77
C PHE A 76 3.49 0.41 -7.24
N THR A 77 3.62 1.56 -6.60
CA THR A 77 3.38 1.74 -5.16
C THR A 77 2.02 2.37 -4.90
N VAL A 78 1.72 3.49 -5.58
CA VAL A 78 0.52 4.29 -5.31
C VAL A 78 -0.72 3.67 -5.93
N ILE A 79 -0.67 3.19 -7.18
CA ILE A 79 -1.87 2.64 -7.83
C ILE A 79 -2.37 1.39 -7.11
N PRO A 80 -1.52 0.37 -6.82
CA PRO A 80 -2.02 -0.84 -6.18
C PRO A 80 -2.42 -0.62 -4.73
N GLY A 81 -1.71 0.24 -3.99
CA GLY A 81 -2.11 0.63 -2.63
C GLY A 81 -3.45 1.36 -2.60
N SER A 82 -3.68 2.27 -3.55
CA SER A 82 -4.97 2.97 -3.70
C SER A 82 -6.11 2.01 -4.04
N LEU A 83 -5.89 1.04 -4.94
CA LEU A 83 -6.88 0.01 -5.27
C LEU A 83 -7.27 -0.82 -4.04
N LEU A 84 -6.31 -1.15 -3.18
CA LEU A 84 -6.58 -1.86 -1.94
C LEU A 84 -7.47 -1.01 -1.00
N LEU A 85 -7.21 0.30 -0.89
CA LEU A 85 -8.06 1.21 -0.11
C LEU A 85 -9.50 1.28 -0.64
N PHE A 86 -9.71 1.26 -1.96
CA PHE A 86 -11.06 1.20 -2.53
C PHE A 86 -11.81 -0.09 -2.14
N LEU A 87 -11.12 -1.23 -2.06
CA LEU A 87 -11.73 -2.48 -1.59
C LEU A 87 -12.11 -2.42 -0.10
N PHE A 88 -11.31 -1.73 0.72
CA PHE A 88 -11.66 -1.49 2.12
C PHE A 88 -12.95 -0.69 2.29
N VAL A 89 -13.16 0.31 1.44
CA VAL A 89 -14.42 1.09 1.41
C VAL A 89 -15.59 0.22 1.04
N GLU A 90 -15.44 -0.60 -0.01
CA GLU A 90 -16.51 -1.48 -0.49
C GLU A 90 -16.93 -2.49 0.59
N MET A 91 -15.99 -3.02 1.37
CA MET A 91 -16.33 -3.87 2.52
C MET A 91 -17.09 -3.11 3.61
N GLN A 92 -16.70 -1.85 3.86
CA GLN A 92 -17.35 -1.03 4.87
C GLN A 92 -18.78 -0.63 4.46
N THR A 93 -19.05 -0.40 3.17
CA THR A 93 -20.38 -0.10 2.63
C THR A 93 -21.26 -1.34 2.46
N ALA A 94 -20.71 -2.46 1.99
CA ALA A 94 -21.44 -3.74 1.87
C ALA A 94 -21.81 -4.31 3.24
N GLY A 95 -21.02 -3.99 4.28
CA GLY A 95 -21.32 -4.26 5.68
C GLY A 95 -22.39 -3.35 6.30
N GLY A 96 -23.21 -2.65 5.52
CA GLY A 96 -24.44 -1.97 5.95
C GLY A 96 -24.25 -0.78 6.91
N GLY A 97 -24.46 0.42 6.37
CA GLY A 97 -24.44 1.69 7.09
C GLY A 97 -25.83 2.14 7.56
N GLY A 98 -26.42 1.42 8.52
CA GLY A 98 -27.61 1.86 9.25
C GLY A 98 -27.28 2.11 10.72
N GLU A 99 -27.63 3.29 11.24
CA GLU A 99 -27.51 3.62 12.68
C GLU A 99 -28.49 2.83 13.57
N ASP A 100 -29.39 2.06 12.96
CA ASP A 100 -30.32 1.14 13.61
C ASP A 100 -30.20 -0.22 12.92
N GLU A 101 -29.57 -1.21 13.55
CA GLU A 101 -30.02 -2.60 13.44
C GLU A 101 -29.27 -3.48 14.44
N GLY A 102 -30.06 -4.03 15.37
CA GLY A 102 -29.60 -4.88 16.45
C GLY A 102 -28.90 -6.14 15.97
N ILE A 103 -28.06 -6.67 16.86
CA ILE A 103 -27.53 -8.03 16.99
C ILE A 103 -28.10 -9.03 15.96
N ILE A 104 -27.63 -8.95 14.72
CA ILE A 104 -27.77 -10.00 13.72
C ILE A 104 -26.34 -10.27 13.27
N SER A 105 -25.89 -11.52 13.37
CA SER A 105 -24.57 -11.96 12.98
C SER A 105 -24.23 -11.49 11.57
N TRP A 106 -23.26 -10.58 11.46
CA TRP A 106 -22.76 -10.04 10.21
C TRP A 106 -21.63 -10.92 9.68
N GLU A 107 -21.75 -11.42 8.45
CA GLU A 107 -20.65 -12.04 7.72
C GLU A 107 -20.07 -11.03 6.72
N ILE A 108 -18.79 -10.67 6.88
CA ILE A 108 -18.06 -10.02 5.79
C ILE A 108 -18.16 -10.98 4.60
N PRO A 109 -18.62 -10.54 3.41
CA PRO A 109 -18.73 -11.43 2.27
C PRO A 109 -17.34 -12.04 2.02
N ARG A 110 -17.24 -13.35 2.25
CA ARG A 110 -15.97 -14.10 2.23
C ARG A 110 -15.15 -13.81 0.97
N TYR A 111 -15.86 -13.60 -0.14
CA TYR A 111 -15.29 -13.20 -1.43
C TYR A 111 -14.52 -11.86 -1.40
N ALA A 112 -15.02 -10.84 -0.70
CA ALA A 112 -14.34 -9.54 -0.60
C ALA A 112 -13.03 -9.64 0.19
N VAL A 113 -13.04 -10.43 1.27
CA VAL A 113 -11.83 -10.75 2.06
C VAL A 113 -10.81 -11.48 1.20
N GLU A 114 -11.25 -12.51 0.46
CA GLU A 114 -10.40 -13.27 -0.45
C GLU A 114 -9.76 -12.38 -1.54
N ILE A 115 -10.51 -11.43 -2.11
CA ILE A 115 -9.97 -10.47 -3.09
C ILE A 115 -8.90 -9.58 -2.45
N ILE A 116 -9.08 -9.11 -1.21
CA ILE A 116 -8.09 -8.25 -0.55
C ILE A 116 -6.79 -9.00 -0.29
N TYR A 117 -6.86 -10.25 0.19
CA TYR A 117 -5.65 -11.07 0.36
C TYR A 117 -4.98 -11.36 -0.99
N LEU A 118 -5.76 -11.66 -2.04
CA LEU A 118 -5.25 -11.90 -3.38
C LEU A 118 -4.55 -10.65 -3.94
N LEU A 119 -5.17 -9.47 -3.81
CA LEU A 119 -4.60 -8.21 -4.28
C LEU A 119 -3.34 -7.87 -3.48
N SER A 120 -3.37 -8.02 -2.15
CA SER A 120 -2.19 -7.84 -1.30
C SER A 120 -1.04 -8.74 -1.73
N ALA A 121 -1.31 -10.04 -1.97
CA ALA A 121 -0.32 -10.98 -2.48
C ALA A 121 0.24 -10.56 -3.86
N ALA A 122 -0.62 -10.10 -4.77
CA ALA A 122 -0.20 -9.59 -6.07
C ALA A 122 0.73 -8.36 -5.94
N ILE A 123 0.40 -7.42 -5.04
CA ILE A 123 1.25 -6.26 -4.73
C ILE A 123 2.61 -6.72 -4.24
N ILE A 124 2.66 -7.69 -3.33
CA ILE A 124 3.92 -8.24 -2.80
C ILE A 124 4.77 -8.83 -3.92
N ILE A 125 4.18 -9.61 -4.81
CA ILE A 125 4.89 -10.22 -5.95
C ILE A 125 5.49 -9.13 -6.86
N ILE A 126 4.69 -8.11 -7.21
CA ILE A 126 5.16 -6.98 -8.04
C ILE A 126 6.31 -6.25 -7.35
N GLN A 127 6.18 -5.95 -6.06
CA GLN A 127 7.21 -5.26 -5.30
C GLN A 127 8.48 -6.11 -5.18
N LEU A 128 8.36 -7.43 -5.03
CA LEU A 128 9.50 -8.35 -5.01
C LEU A 128 10.25 -8.34 -6.35
N ILE A 129 9.53 -8.39 -7.48
CA ILE A 129 10.12 -8.32 -8.82
C ILE A 129 10.89 -6.99 -8.98
N MET A 130 10.31 -5.88 -8.55
CA MET A 130 10.99 -4.57 -8.54
C MET A 130 12.24 -4.57 -7.66
N SER A 131 12.17 -5.16 -6.46
CA SER A 131 13.33 -5.27 -5.57
C SER A 131 14.48 -6.02 -6.22
N LEU A 132 14.19 -7.15 -6.86
CA LEU A 132 15.19 -7.94 -7.58
C LEU A 132 15.79 -7.15 -8.74
N TYR A 133 14.96 -6.46 -9.53
CA TYR A 133 15.42 -5.60 -10.61
C TYR A 133 16.41 -4.53 -10.12
N TYR A 134 16.05 -3.81 -9.04
CA TYR A 134 16.93 -2.81 -8.46
C TYR A 134 18.20 -3.39 -7.85
N LEU A 135 18.12 -4.52 -7.15
CA LEU A 135 19.28 -5.19 -6.57
C LEU A 135 20.30 -5.60 -7.64
N VAL A 136 19.85 -6.15 -8.76
CA VAL A 136 20.72 -6.49 -9.89
C VAL A 136 21.41 -5.23 -10.43
N ASN A 137 20.65 -4.15 -10.66
CA ASN A 137 21.20 -2.90 -11.18
C ASN A 137 22.21 -2.24 -10.21
N VAL A 138 21.95 -2.23 -8.90
CA VAL A 138 22.91 -1.73 -7.89
C VAL A 138 24.20 -2.55 -7.93
N ARG A 139 24.12 -3.89 -8.04
CA ARG A 139 25.29 -4.76 -8.07
C ARG A 139 26.13 -4.56 -9.33
N VAL A 140 25.48 -4.42 -10.49
CA VAL A 140 26.18 -4.14 -11.75
C VAL A 140 26.89 -2.80 -11.69
N TRP A 141 26.25 -1.77 -11.13
CA TRP A 141 26.85 -0.43 -11.04
C TRP A 141 28.02 -0.36 -10.06
N LYS A 142 28.04 -1.14 -8.97
CA LYS A 142 29.18 -1.23 -8.05
C LYS A 142 30.41 -1.95 -8.65
N LYS A 143 30.24 -2.70 -9.74
CA LYS A 143 31.30 -3.51 -10.35
C LYS A 143 32.04 -2.77 -11.48
N ASN A 144 31.46 -1.68 -11.99
CA ASN A 144 32.05 -0.76 -12.97
C ASN A 144 32.56 0.51 -12.29
#